data_AF-A0A7X6R4L7-F1
#
_entry.id   AF-A0A7X6R4L7-F1
#
_cell.length_a   1.000
_cell.length_b   1.000
_cell.length_c   1.000
_cell.angle_alpha   90.00
_cell.angle_beta   90.00
_cell.angle_gamma   90.00
#
_symmetry.space_group_name_H-M   'P 1'
#
loop_
_entity.id
_entity.type
_entity.pdbx_description
1 polymer ?
#
loop_
_entity_poly.entity_id
_entity_poly.type
_entity_poly.pdbx_seq_one_letter_code
_entity_poly.pdbx_strand_id
1 'polypeptide(L)'
;MGDDEQMGFDIEFDNKTQEFLDWVSPERMESGVRAFLAETIPGIADYTDAWWMPPLTMRILEATKEFFGDRAGFLEPKNRDAADQFIRFYGECFVRRAGMSWTNRPEWSSAPLYHDFSPAVHDGNGDELRSIFAMTDYLFGEDDGPDMADYVITSATRDIRKSRSGA
;
A
#
# COMPACT_ATOMS: atom_id res chain seq x y z
N MET A 1 15.86 -9.29 45.94
CA MET A 1 14.92 -9.90 44.98
C MET A 1 13.68 -9.03 45.01
N GLY A 2 13.63 -8.03 44.14
CA GLY A 2 12.41 -7.34 43.80
C GLY A 2 12.06 -7.87 42.41
N ASP A 3 10.97 -8.62 42.31
CA ASP A 3 10.49 -9.10 41.03
C ASP A 3 9.95 -7.91 40.24
N ASP A 4 10.56 -7.71 39.08
CA ASP A 4 10.05 -6.85 38.02
C ASP A 4 8.75 -7.47 37.51
N GLU A 5 7.62 -6.96 38.00
CA GLU A 5 6.31 -7.14 37.38
C GLU A 5 6.33 -6.45 36.01
N GLN A 6 6.85 -7.17 35.01
CA GLN A 6 6.73 -6.80 33.60
C GLN A 6 5.26 -6.55 33.28
N MET A 7 4.99 -5.32 32.85
CA MET A 7 3.70 -4.84 32.38
C MET A 7 3.20 -5.69 31.21
N GLY A 8 2.23 -6.57 31.48
CA GLY A 8 1.35 -7.13 30.45
C GLY A 8 0.24 -6.11 30.17
N PHE A 9 0.50 -5.13 29.32
CA PHE A 9 -0.55 -4.27 28.78
C PHE A 9 -1.35 -5.14 27.80
N ASP A 10 -2.48 -5.72 28.26
CA ASP A 10 -3.52 -6.23 27.37
C ASP A 10 -4.09 -5.03 26.61
N ILE A 11 -3.45 -4.67 25.50
CA ILE A 11 -3.98 -3.65 24.59
C ILE A 11 -5.13 -4.33 23.85
N GLU A 12 -6.35 -4.22 24.38
CA GLU A 12 -7.57 -4.52 23.63
C GLU A 12 -7.69 -3.47 22.51
N PHE A 13 -7.25 -3.84 21.32
CA PHE A 13 -7.50 -3.06 20.12
C PHE A 13 -8.97 -3.19 19.74
N ASP A 14 -9.61 -2.08 19.35
CA ASP A 14 -10.96 -2.15 18.81
C ASP A 14 -10.99 -3.02 17.53
N ASN A 15 -12.15 -3.58 17.19
CA ASN A 15 -12.30 -4.51 16.07
C ASN A 15 -11.75 -3.97 14.74
N LYS A 16 -11.87 -2.66 14.48
CA LYS A 16 -11.38 -2.05 13.23
C LYS A 16 -9.86 -1.97 13.20
N THR A 17 -9.26 -1.68 14.36
CA THR A 17 -7.81 -1.73 14.53
C THR A 17 -7.30 -3.16 14.38
N GLN A 18 -7.99 -4.16 14.93
CA GLN A 18 -7.62 -5.57 14.78
C GLN A 18 -7.69 -6.03 13.31
N GLU A 19 -8.75 -5.68 12.58
CA GLU A 19 -8.89 -6.02 11.15
C GLU A 19 -7.75 -5.45 10.30
N PHE A 20 -7.35 -4.20 10.57
CA PHE A 20 -6.18 -3.61 9.91
C PHE A 20 -4.88 -4.32 10.29
N LEU A 21 -4.66 -4.62 11.57
CA LEU A 21 -3.45 -5.32 12.04
C LEU A 21 -3.33 -6.71 11.41
N ASP A 22 -4.44 -7.43 11.34
CA ASP A 22 -4.54 -8.71 10.65
C ASP A 22 -4.25 -8.54 9.16
N TRP A 23 -4.84 -7.52 8.51
CA TRP A 23 -4.63 -7.23 7.09
C TRP A 23 -3.17 -6.91 6.77
N VAL A 24 -2.49 -6.11 7.60
CA VAL A 24 -1.10 -5.66 7.40
C VAL A 24 -0.06 -6.64 7.95
N SER A 25 -0.48 -7.78 8.51
CA SER A 25 0.45 -8.81 8.99
C SER A 25 1.45 -9.20 7.89
N PRO A 26 2.75 -9.36 8.21
CA PRO A 26 3.78 -9.57 7.19
C PRO A 26 3.49 -10.73 6.24
N GLU A 27 2.95 -11.83 6.76
CA GLU A 27 2.58 -13.00 5.96
C GLU A 27 1.47 -12.69 4.96
N ARG A 28 0.45 -11.91 5.34
CA ARG A 28 -0.62 -11.51 4.44
C ARG A 28 -0.19 -10.47 3.43
N MET A 29 0.65 -9.51 3.82
CA MET A 29 1.24 -8.55 2.90
C MET A 29 2.07 -9.25 1.83
N GLU A 30 2.98 -10.13 2.24
CA GLU A 30 3.79 -10.92 1.31
C GLU A 30 2.93 -11.81 0.40
N SER A 31 1.99 -12.57 0.98
CA SER A 31 1.12 -13.46 0.20
C SER A 31 0.28 -12.69 -0.81
N GLY A 32 -0.29 -11.53 -0.42
CA GLY A 32 -1.08 -10.69 -1.30
C GLY A 32 -0.26 -10.12 -2.46
N VAL A 33 0.97 -9.65 -2.20
CA VAL A 33 1.86 -9.17 -3.27
C VAL A 33 2.33 -10.32 -4.17
N ARG A 34 2.63 -11.50 -3.61
CA ARG A 34 2.96 -12.69 -4.40
C ARG A 34 1.81 -13.08 -5.33
N ALA A 35 0.58 -13.13 -4.81
CA ALA A 35 -0.60 -13.43 -5.61
C ALA A 35 -0.82 -12.38 -6.70
N PHE A 36 -0.60 -11.10 -6.39
CA PHE A 36 -0.66 -10.03 -7.38
C PHE A 36 0.26 -10.29 -8.58
N LEU A 37 1.54 -10.53 -8.30
CA LEU A 37 2.57 -10.70 -9.32
C LEU A 37 2.43 -12.03 -10.10
N ALA A 38 1.95 -13.09 -9.43
CA ALA A 38 1.89 -14.44 -10.01
C ALA A 38 0.55 -14.76 -10.69
N GLU A 39 -0.56 -14.19 -10.21
CA GLU A 39 -1.91 -14.57 -10.64
C GLU A 39 -2.64 -13.41 -11.33
N THR A 40 -2.55 -12.18 -10.81
CA THR A 40 -3.27 -11.02 -11.39
C THR A 40 -2.56 -10.47 -12.62
N ILE A 41 -1.25 -10.28 -12.53
CA ILE A 41 -0.42 -9.68 -13.59
C ILE A 41 0.82 -10.56 -13.90
N PRO A 42 0.61 -11.82 -14.31
CA PRO A 42 1.69 -12.79 -14.47
C PRO A 42 2.72 -12.38 -15.54
N GLY A 43 3.97 -12.81 -15.34
CA GLY A 43 5.02 -12.77 -16.37
C GLY A 43 5.83 -11.46 -16.45
N ILE A 44 5.63 -10.53 -15.51
CA ILE A 44 6.36 -9.26 -15.47
C ILE A 44 7.53 -9.31 -14.49
N ALA A 45 7.30 -9.81 -13.28
CA ALA A 45 8.30 -9.94 -12.22
C ALA A 45 7.96 -11.11 -11.30
N ASP A 46 8.98 -11.77 -10.76
CA ASP A 46 8.83 -12.69 -9.64
C ASP A 46 8.90 -11.93 -8.31
N TYR A 47 8.34 -12.49 -7.24
CA TYR A 47 8.39 -11.84 -5.93
C TYR A 47 9.82 -11.63 -5.40
N THR A 48 10.77 -12.46 -5.84
CA THR A 48 12.20 -12.33 -5.50
C THR A 48 12.89 -11.18 -6.23
N ASP A 49 12.28 -10.63 -7.27
CA ASP A 49 12.80 -9.47 -7.97
C ASP A 49 12.62 -8.19 -7.17
N ALA A 50 13.36 -7.14 -7.55
CA ALA A 50 13.14 -5.79 -7.05
C ALA A 50 11.94 -5.12 -7.77
N TRP A 51 10.75 -5.73 -7.71
CA TRP A 51 9.53 -5.25 -8.37
C TRP A 51 9.09 -3.85 -7.93
N TRP A 52 9.53 -3.40 -6.75
CA TRP A 52 9.34 -2.03 -6.26
C TRP A 52 10.35 -1.04 -6.85
N MET A 53 11.20 -1.43 -7.81
CA MET A 53 12.11 -0.51 -8.51
C MET A 53 11.80 -0.46 -10.01
N PRO A 54 11.96 0.72 -10.66
CA PRO A 54 11.98 0.80 -12.11
C PRO A 54 13.11 -0.06 -12.71
N PRO A 55 12.92 -0.67 -13.89
CA PRO A 55 11.75 -0.52 -14.77
C PRO A 55 10.56 -1.44 -14.42
N LEU A 56 10.71 -2.37 -13.46
CA LEU A 56 9.68 -3.36 -13.16
C LEU A 56 8.40 -2.73 -12.59
N THR A 57 8.52 -1.78 -11.66
CA THR A 57 7.35 -1.09 -11.09
C THR A 57 6.51 -0.43 -12.19
N MET A 58 7.16 0.20 -13.17
CA MET A 58 6.45 0.85 -14.28
C MET A 58 5.66 -0.15 -15.11
N ARG A 59 6.31 -1.25 -15.52
CA ARG A 59 5.66 -2.30 -16.31
C ARG A 59 4.50 -2.96 -15.56
N ILE A 60 4.63 -3.11 -14.25
CA ILE A 60 3.56 -3.60 -13.38
C ILE A 60 2.40 -2.62 -13.36
N LEU A 61 2.64 -1.32 -13.20
CA LEU A 61 1.59 -0.29 -13.21
C LEU A 61 0.88 -0.21 -14.56
N GLU A 62 1.62 -0.32 -15.67
CA GLU A 62 1.06 -0.42 -17.03
C GLU A 62 0.10 -1.62 -17.16
N ALA A 63 0.56 -2.81 -16.78
CA ALA A 63 -0.26 -4.02 -16.83
C ALA A 63 -1.46 -3.97 -15.87
N THR A 64 -1.30 -3.31 -14.73
CA THR A 64 -2.39 -3.09 -13.77
C THR A 64 -3.48 -2.21 -14.40
N LYS A 65 -3.09 -1.12 -15.06
CA LYS A 65 -4.02 -0.25 -15.78
C LYS A 65 -4.72 -0.98 -16.91
N GLU A 66 -4.00 -1.83 -17.66
CA GLU A 66 -4.59 -2.68 -18.70
C GLU A 66 -5.59 -3.69 -18.12
N PHE A 67 -5.24 -4.35 -17.01
CA PHE A 67 -6.08 -5.37 -16.36
C PHE A 67 -7.42 -4.81 -15.88
N PHE A 68 -7.40 -3.67 -15.18
CA PHE A 68 -8.63 -3.04 -14.69
C PHE A 68 -9.32 -2.15 -15.74
N GLY A 69 -8.59 -1.70 -16.75
CA GLY A 69 -9.04 -0.72 -17.74
C GLY A 69 -9.09 0.70 -17.18
N ASP A 70 -9.98 0.94 -16.22
CA ASP A 70 -10.23 2.24 -15.62
C ASP A 70 -10.58 2.15 -14.12
N ARG A 71 -10.91 3.31 -13.53
CA ARG A 71 -11.29 3.40 -12.12
C ARG A 71 -12.56 2.60 -11.82
N ALA A 72 -13.51 2.52 -12.75
CA ALA A 72 -14.73 1.76 -12.52
C ALA A 72 -14.43 0.26 -12.47
N GLY A 73 -13.61 -0.25 -13.40
CA GLY A 73 -13.12 -1.62 -13.42
C GLY A 73 -12.34 -2.00 -12.16
N PHE A 74 -11.50 -1.10 -11.65
CA PHE A 74 -10.82 -1.30 -10.36
C PHE A 74 -11.78 -1.45 -9.17
N LEU A 75 -12.94 -0.78 -9.21
CA LEU A 75 -13.94 -0.80 -8.14
C LEU A 75 -15.05 -1.84 -8.36
N GLU A 76 -15.02 -2.61 -9.44
CA GLU A 76 -16.02 -3.65 -9.70
C GLU A 76 -15.97 -4.74 -8.61
N PRO A 77 -17.11 -5.21 -8.07
CA PRO A 77 -17.12 -6.22 -7.01
C PRO A 77 -16.39 -7.53 -7.35
N LYS A 78 -16.42 -7.96 -8.63
CA LYS A 78 -15.71 -9.15 -9.11
C LYS A 78 -14.18 -9.01 -9.07
N ASN A 79 -13.69 -7.77 -9.02
CA ASN A 79 -12.26 -7.42 -9.02
C ASN A 79 -11.74 -7.10 -7.62
N ARG A 80 -12.57 -7.24 -6.58
CA ARG A 80 -12.24 -6.87 -5.20
C ARG A 80 -10.92 -7.48 -4.71
N ASP A 81 -10.71 -8.77 -4.97
CA ASP A 81 -9.49 -9.47 -4.52
C ASP A 81 -8.25 -8.97 -5.27
N ALA A 82 -8.35 -8.78 -6.60
CA ALA A 82 -7.28 -8.21 -7.41
C ALA A 82 -6.97 -6.75 -7.00
N ALA A 83 -8.00 -5.98 -6.64
CA ALA A 83 -7.84 -4.62 -6.16
C ALA A 83 -7.14 -4.58 -4.79
N ASP A 84 -7.49 -5.48 -3.86
CA ASP A 84 -6.79 -5.62 -2.57
C ASP A 84 -5.31 -5.98 -2.76
N GLN A 85 -5.04 -6.94 -3.62
CA GLN A 85 -3.69 -7.34 -4.01
C GLN A 85 -2.88 -6.16 -4.58
N PHE A 86 -3.48 -5.35 -5.46
CA PHE A 86 -2.84 -4.14 -5.97
C PHE A 86 -2.60 -3.09 -4.88
N ILE A 87 -3.55 -2.84 -3.97
CA ILE A 87 -3.39 -1.90 -2.86
C ILE A 87 -2.18 -2.28 -2.00
N ARG A 88 -2.02 -3.58 -1.71
CA ARG A 88 -0.86 -4.10 -0.96
C ARG A 88 0.44 -3.86 -1.73
N PHE A 89 0.49 -4.24 -3.00
CA PHE A 89 1.65 -4.03 -3.87
C PHE A 89 2.05 -2.54 -3.92
N TYR A 90 1.07 -1.67 -4.14
CA TYR A 90 1.31 -0.26 -4.36
C TYR A 90 1.79 0.42 -3.08
N GLY A 91 1.16 0.13 -1.94
CA GLY A 91 1.64 0.63 -0.65
C GLY A 91 3.02 0.08 -0.27
N GLU A 92 3.32 -1.19 -0.55
CA GLU A 92 4.66 -1.74 -0.35
C GLU A 92 5.72 -1.04 -1.21
N CYS A 93 5.37 -0.49 -2.38
CA CYS A 93 6.31 0.34 -3.14
C CYS A 93 6.70 1.61 -2.36
N PHE A 94 5.77 2.25 -1.64
CA PHE A 94 6.08 3.38 -0.76
C PHE A 94 6.93 2.94 0.44
N VAL A 95 6.57 1.84 1.08
CA VAL A 95 7.33 1.28 2.23
C VAL A 95 8.76 0.99 1.82
N ARG A 96 8.98 0.26 0.72
CA ARG A 96 10.30 -0.22 0.31
C ARG A 96 11.17 0.86 -0.34
N ARG A 97 10.60 1.76 -1.14
CA ARG A 97 11.39 2.82 -1.81
C ARG A 97 11.61 4.04 -0.94
N ALA A 98 10.55 4.48 -0.24
CA ALA A 98 10.55 5.73 0.50
C ALA A 98 10.84 5.51 2.01
N GLY A 99 10.78 4.26 2.50
CA GLY A 99 11.01 3.95 3.92
C GLY A 99 9.83 4.32 4.81
N MET A 100 8.62 4.37 4.24
CA MET A 100 7.39 4.64 4.97
C MET A 100 6.94 3.42 5.78
N SER A 101 5.97 3.61 6.68
CA SER A 101 5.35 2.54 7.45
C SER A 101 3.84 2.56 7.27
N TRP A 102 3.21 1.38 7.30
CA TRP A 102 1.76 1.25 7.22
C TRP A 102 1.08 1.81 8.47
N THR A 103 -0.08 2.44 8.27
CA THR A 103 -0.96 2.94 9.34
C THR A 103 -2.42 2.86 8.91
N ASN A 104 -3.32 2.96 9.88
CA ASN A 104 -4.76 2.92 9.65
C ASN A 104 -5.35 4.32 9.80
N ARG A 105 -6.26 4.67 8.89
CA ARG A 105 -7.04 5.92 8.95
C ARG A 105 -8.54 5.65 8.77
N PRO A 106 -9.25 5.00 9.72
CA PRO A 106 -10.67 4.67 9.57
C PRO A 106 -11.57 5.88 9.27
N GLU A 107 -11.12 7.09 9.60
CA GLU A 107 -11.78 8.35 9.26
C GLU A 107 -11.77 8.66 7.76
N TRP A 108 -10.94 8.00 6.96
CA TRP A 108 -10.86 8.13 5.51
C TRP A 108 -11.73 7.09 4.83
N SER A 109 -12.56 7.52 3.88
CA SER A 109 -13.35 6.59 3.09
C SER A 109 -12.45 5.89 2.07
N SER A 110 -12.35 4.57 2.20
CA SER A 110 -11.78 3.68 1.18
C SER A 110 -12.82 2.71 0.62
N ALA A 111 -14.11 3.08 0.76
CA ALA A 111 -15.20 2.36 0.14
C ALA A 111 -15.10 2.48 -1.40
N PRO A 112 -15.52 1.47 -2.16
CA PRO A 112 -16.15 0.22 -1.72
C PRO A 112 -15.19 -0.89 -1.25
N LEU A 113 -13.87 -0.70 -1.30
CA LEU A 113 -12.92 -1.77 -0.98
C LEU A 113 -12.83 -2.04 0.51
N TYR A 114 -12.71 -0.99 1.33
CA TYR A 114 -12.57 -1.10 2.77
C TYR A 114 -13.65 -0.26 3.47
N HIS A 115 -14.41 -0.89 4.36
CA HIS A 115 -15.50 -0.25 5.11
C HIS A 115 -15.10 0.06 6.56
N ASP A 116 -14.26 -0.79 7.14
CA ASP A 116 -13.94 -0.76 8.56
C ASP A 116 -12.59 -0.09 8.85
N PHE A 117 -11.67 -0.11 7.89
CA PHE A 117 -10.36 0.52 7.96
C PHE A 117 -9.99 1.21 6.64
N SER A 118 -8.92 2.00 6.63
CA SER A 118 -8.40 2.62 5.42
C SER A 118 -6.87 2.53 5.40
N PRO A 119 -6.29 1.72 4.50
CA PRO A 119 -4.84 1.59 4.40
C PRO A 119 -4.17 2.91 4.03
N ALA A 120 -3.21 3.32 4.86
CA ALA A 120 -2.38 4.48 4.64
C ALA A 120 -0.91 4.17 4.95
N VAL A 121 -0.01 5.03 4.49
CA VAL A 121 1.41 4.99 4.85
C VAL A 121 1.84 6.35 5.40
N HIS A 122 2.78 6.33 6.33
CA HIS A 122 3.36 7.53 6.94
C HIS A 122 4.90 7.48 6.98
N ASP A 123 5.53 8.64 7.14
CA ASP A 123 7.00 8.81 7.15
C ASP A 123 7.71 8.44 8.48
N GLY A 124 6.99 7.84 9.44
CA GLY A 124 7.49 7.54 10.78
C GLY A 124 7.20 8.62 11.83
N ASN A 125 7.14 9.90 11.44
CA ASN A 125 6.80 11.01 12.33
C ASN A 125 5.30 11.38 12.26
N GLY A 126 4.63 10.99 11.17
CA GLY A 126 3.22 11.29 10.95
C GLY A 126 2.97 12.67 10.37
N ASP A 127 4.00 13.35 9.87
CA ASP A 127 3.87 14.64 9.18
C ASP A 127 3.43 14.43 7.73
N GLU A 128 3.98 13.42 7.07
CA GLU A 128 3.57 12.96 5.75
C GLU A 128 2.70 11.71 5.87
N LEU A 129 1.44 11.80 5.46
CA LEU A 129 0.51 10.67 5.38
C LEU A 129 -0.15 10.56 4.02
N ARG A 130 -0.29 9.33 3.53
CA ARG A 130 -0.86 9.04 2.20
C ARG A 130 -1.86 7.89 2.29
N SER A 131 -3.10 8.13 1.88
CA SER A 131 -4.11 7.08 1.68
C SER A 131 -3.72 6.27 0.44
N ILE A 132 -3.45 4.97 0.59
CA ILE A 132 -3.05 4.15 -0.57
C ILE A 132 -4.21 4.03 -1.57
N PHE A 133 -5.45 3.93 -1.07
CA PHE A 133 -6.63 3.94 -1.92
C PHE A 133 -6.73 5.22 -2.76
N ALA A 134 -6.56 6.40 -2.16
CA ALA A 134 -6.57 7.66 -2.91
C ALA A 134 -5.37 7.77 -3.87
N MET A 135 -4.19 7.26 -3.49
CA MET A 135 -3.02 7.26 -4.38
C MET A 135 -3.24 6.42 -5.66
N THR A 136 -4.17 5.47 -5.67
CA THR A 136 -4.52 4.74 -6.90
C THR A 136 -5.24 5.60 -7.93
N ASP A 137 -5.79 6.76 -7.56
CA ASP A 137 -6.39 7.69 -8.52
C ASP A 137 -5.35 8.18 -9.53
N TYR A 138 -4.08 8.34 -9.14
CA TYR A 138 -2.98 8.69 -10.05
C TYR A 138 -2.66 7.60 -11.09
N LEU A 139 -3.18 6.38 -10.94
CA LEU A 139 -3.08 5.36 -12.00
C LEU A 139 -4.23 5.48 -13.01
N PHE A 140 -5.43 5.80 -12.51
CA PHE A 140 -6.68 5.69 -13.26
C PHE A 140 -7.29 7.03 -13.70
N GLY A 141 -6.73 8.17 -13.29
CA GLY A 141 -7.16 9.50 -13.72
C GLY A 141 -7.03 9.70 -15.24
N GLU A 142 -7.91 10.54 -15.82
CA GLU A 142 -7.95 10.78 -17.28
C GLU A 142 -6.65 11.39 -17.81
N ASP A 143 -6.04 12.32 -17.06
CA ASP A 143 -4.76 12.96 -17.37
C ASP A 143 -3.55 12.29 -16.68
N ASP A 144 -3.81 11.22 -15.93
CA ASP A 144 -2.80 10.49 -15.16
C ASP A 144 -2.49 9.11 -15.77
N GLY A 145 -1.71 8.29 -15.08
CA GLY A 145 -1.32 6.98 -15.58
C GLY A 145 -0.13 6.38 -14.85
N PRO A 146 0.45 5.30 -15.41
CA PRO A 146 1.58 4.60 -14.81
C PRO A 146 2.74 5.54 -14.45
N ASP A 147 3.04 6.53 -15.30
CA ASP A 147 4.06 7.55 -15.04
C ASP A 147 3.76 8.40 -13.80
N MET A 148 2.51 8.85 -13.64
CA MET A 148 2.10 9.64 -12.48
C MET A 148 2.07 8.80 -11.20
N ALA A 149 1.61 7.55 -11.29
CA ALA A 149 1.64 6.59 -10.20
C ALA A 149 3.08 6.28 -9.73
N ASP A 150 4.04 6.06 -10.65
CA ASP A 150 5.45 5.87 -10.26
C ASP A 150 6.08 7.18 -9.74
N TYR A 151 5.70 8.31 -10.34
CA TYR A 151 6.18 9.63 -9.92
C TYR A 151 5.82 9.92 -8.46
N VAL A 152 4.60 9.62 -8.00
CA VAL A 152 4.20 9.88 -6.60
C VAL A 152 4.95 9.00 -5.60
N ILE A 153 5.34 7.78 -5.97
CA ILE A 153 6.21 6.94 -5.14
C ILE A 153 7.63 7.56 -5.09
N THR A 154 8.12 8.01 -6.24
CA THR A 154 9.42 8.66 -6.36
C THR A 154 9.48 10.00 -5.60
N SER A 155 8.40 10.78 -5.61
CA SER A 155 8.33 12.06 -4.90
C SER A 155 8.32 11.83 -3.40
N ALA A 156 7.56 10.84 -2.89
CA ALA A 156 7.59 10.47 -1.47
C ALA A 156 9.02 10.14 -0.98
N THR A 157 9.80 9.44 -1.80
CA THR A 157 11.22 9.17 -1.50
C THR A 157 12.05 10.46 -1.38
N ARG A 158 11.79 11.45 -2.25
CA ARG A 158 12.48 12.75 -2.21
C ARG A 158 12.08 13.55 -0.98
N ASP A 159 10.80 13.56 -0.63
CA ASP A 159 10.26 14.34 0.47
C ASP A 159 10.77 13.82 1.82
N ILE A 160 10.78 12.50 2.01
CA ILE A 160 11.35 11.86 3.21
C ILE A 160 12.85 12.10 3.34
N ARG A 161 13.60 12.11 2.22
CA ARG A 161 15.03 12.44 2.27
C ARG A 161 15.26 13.89 2.71
N LYS A 162 14.45 14.83 2.23
CA LYS A 162 14.53 16.23 2.61
C LYS A 162 14.21 16.43 4.09
N SER A 163 13.13 15.84 4.59
CA SER A 163 12.74 15.96 6.00
C SER A 163 13.83 15.43 6.93
N ARG A 164 14.48 14.33 6.57
CA ARG A 164 15.60 13.74 7.33
C ARG A 164 16.91 14.51 7.24
N SER A 165 17.14 15.26 6.16
CA SER A 165 18.35 16.10 6.00
C SER A 165 18.21 17.51 6.62
N GLY A 166 16.99 17.93 6.93
CA GLY A 166 16.69 19.24 7.54
C GLY A 166 16.51 19.20 9.06
N ALA A 167 16.60 18.01 9.69
CA ALA A 167 16.60 17.77 11.13
C ALA A 167 18.03 17.59 11.66
#